data_AF-A0A6M5IYG0-F1
#
_entry.id   AF-A0A6M5IYG0-F1
#
_cell.length_a   1.000
_cell.length_b   1.000
_cell.length_c   1.000
_cell.angle_alpha   90.00
_cell.angle_beta   90.00
_cell.angle_gamma   90.00
#
_symmetry.space_group_name_H-M   'P 1'
#
loop_
_entity.id
_entity.type
_entity.pdbx_description
1 polymer ?
#
loop_
_entity_poly.entity_id
_entity_poly.type
_entity_poly.pdbx_seq_one_letter_code
_entity_poly.pdbx_strand_id
1 'polypeptide(L)'
;MSQRTAAGAGAFTGAQSTGRRNGSPPPRLAGGDERLSLTDGAAPCGGPEGSEVPITVTDNGFLRGRLLLVAFEGWNDAGEAATGALKVLKEQLDVIVISEVDAEEYFDFQFNRPNVVVDDDGKRVLEWPGATFSGPDVTAGDRSDGSNVYLLIGSEPSRNWRSFTAEVMNTVLAEEITGIVLLGAMLADVPHTRPISVFSTSENPLVRSELDIERSTYEGPVGILSVIADAAESAGVPTVSIWASVPHYVHNAPSPKATLALVEKIEELIGLPIERGELIDESTAWESGIDALAGEDDDMAAYIRQLEQARDTVDSPEASGEAIAQEFERYLRKRGDGGRGDGRAGGDGRPDEPWRRD
;
A
#
# COMPACT_ATOMS: atom_id res chain seq x y z
N MET A 1 -29.00 -13.52 -40.90
CA MET A 1 -29.57 -14.81 -40.47
C MET A 1 -28.43 -15.83 -40.39
N SER A 2 -28.48 -16.72 -39.38
CA SER A 2 -27.42 -17.60 -38.84
C SER A 2 -26.44 -16.90 -37.90
N GLN A 3 -26.75 -16.77 -36.60
CA GLN A 3 -26.67 -17.78 -35.52
C GLN A 3 -25.30 -18.47 -35.41
N ARG A 4 -24.55 -18.10 -34.37
CA ARG A 4 -23.71 -19.02 -33.61
C ARG A 4 -23.83 -18.74 -32.11
N THR A 5 -23.74 -19.82 -31.39
CA THR A 5 -24.36 -20.15 -30.11
C THR A 5 -23.35 -20.05 -28.97
N ALA A 6 -23.87 -19.77 -27.78
CA ALA A 6 -23.15 -19.75 -26.50
C ALA A 6 -22.69 -21.14 -26.01
N ALA A 7 -21.56 -21.15 -25.30
CA ALA A 7 -21.14 -22.10 -24.28
C ALA A 7 -20.01 -21.39 -23.51
N GLY A 8 -19.93 -21.29 -22.18
CA GLY A 8 -20.54 -22.03 -21.09
C GLY A 8 -19.44 -22.25 -20.05
N ALA A 9 -19.22 -21.31 -19.12
CA ALA A 9 -18.26 -21.44 -18.04
C ALA A 9 -19.00 -21.84 -16.75
N GLY A 10 -18.78 -23.07 -16.31
CA GLY A 10 -19.40 -23.66 -15.12
C GLY A 10 -18.69 -23.21 -13.84
N ALA A 11 -19.49 -22.74 -12.89
CA ALA A 11 -19.13 -22.47 -11.51
C ALA A 11 -18.78 -23.75 -10.75
N PHE A 12 -17.80 -23.69 -9.85
CA PHE A 12 -17.55 -24.70 -8.83
C PHE A 12 -17.83 -24.10 -7.44
N THR A 13 -18.97 -24.45 -6.87
CA THR A 13 -19.31 -24.28 -5.46
C THR A 13 -19.05 -25.57 -4.69
N GLY A 14 -18.74 -25.42 -3.40
CA GLY A 14 -18.08 -26.43 -2.58
C GLY A 14 -18.91 -27.62 -2.13
N ALA A 15 -18.23 -28.52 -1.41
CA ALA A 15 -18.85 -29.62 -0.68
C ALA A 15 -18.16 -29.79 0.69
N GLN A 16 -18.95 -29.66 1.75
CA GLN A 16 -18.62 -30.11 3.10
C GLN A 16 -19.26 -31.47 3.40
N SER A 17 -18.45 -32.34 4.02
CA SER A 17 -18.75 -33.35 5.04
C SER A 17 -19.52 -34.64 4.68
N THR A 18 -18.87 -35.79 4.87
CA THR A 18 -19.00 -36.68 6.07
C THR A 18 -18.50 -38.08 5.74
N GLY A 19 -17.72 -38.69 6.65
CA GLY A 19 -17.34 -40.11 6.53
C GLY A 19 -16.24 -40.55 7.49
N ARG A 20 -16.60 -40.88 8.74
CA ARG A 20 -15.75 -41.57 9.71
C ARG A 20 -15.27 -42.93 9.16
N ARG A 21 -13.96 -43.21 9.23
CA ARG A 21 -13.43 -44.57 9.45
C ARG A 21 -12.15 -44.52 10.30
N ASN A 22 -12.16 -45.31 11.37
CA ASN A 22 -11.01 -45.62 12.24
C ASN A 22 -9.96 -46.43 11.47
N GLY A 23 -8.67 -46.13 11.70
CA GLY A 23 -7.54 -46.95 11.25
C GLY A 23 -6.20 -46.42 11.79
N SER A 24 -5.62 -47.20 12.70
CA SER A 24 -4.37 -47.11 13.49
C SER A 24 -3.13 -46.33 12.98
N PRO A 25 -2.24 -45.89 13.90
CA PRO A 25 -1.12 -44.99 13.61
C PRO A 25 0.13 -45.71 13.04
N PRO A 26 1.03 -44.99 12.36
CA PRO A 26 2.29 -45.55 11.88
C PRO A 26 3.31 -45.73 13.03
N PRO A 27 4.26 -46.68 12.90
CA PRO A 27 5.16 -47.06 13.98
C PRO A 27 6.31 -46.05 14.17
N ARG A 28 6.66 -45.82 15.44
CA ARG A 28 7.94 -45.21 15.85
C ARG A 28 9.06 -46.22 15.66
N LEU A 29 10.16 -45.81 15.03
CA LEU A 29 11.46 -46.44 15.19
C LEU A 29 12.40 -45.48 15.92
N ALA A 30 13.10 -46.06 16.89
CA ALA A 30 14.05 -45.43 17.79
C ALA A 30 15.49 -45.60 17.27
N GLY A 31 16.35 -44.65 17.66
CA GLY A 31 17.76 -44.91 17.98
C GLY A 31 18.75 -44.86 16.82
N GLY A 32 19.65 -43.87 16.88
CA GLY A 32 20.81 -43.74 15.99
C GLY A 32 21.60 -42.48 16.29
N ASP A 33 22.29 -42.51 17.43
CA ASP A 33 23.19 -41.48 17.95
C ASP A 33 24.56 -41.65 17.27
N GLU A 34 24.97 -40.73 16.39
CA GLU A 34 26.37 -40.61 15.96
C GLU A 34 26.78 -39.14 15.87
N ARG A 35 27.40 -38.68 16.96
CA ARG A 35 28.31 -37.54 16.97
C ARG A 35 29.54 -37.88 16.13
N LEU A 36 29.79 -37.09 15.07
CA LEU A 36 31.13 -36.97 14.49
C LEU A 36 31.58 -35.52 14.60
N SER A 37 32.44 -35.30 15.59
CA SER A 37 33.29 -34.13 15.76
C SER A 37 34.43 -34.17 14.74
N LEU A 38 34.51 -33.15 13.90
CA LEU A 38 35.70 -32.81 13.12
C LEU A 38 36.11 -31.39 13.48
N THR A 39 37.01 -31.29 14.46
CA THR A 39 37.90 -30.17 14.64
C THR A 39 39.08 -30.35 13.69
N ASP A 40 39.33 -29.40 12.79
CA ASP A 40 40.68 -28.89 12.59
C ASP A 40 40.68 -27.61 11.76
N GLY A 41 41.65 -26.76 12.06
CA GLY A 41 41.62 -25.32 11.86
C GLY A 41 41.82 -24.83 10.44
N ALA A 42 41.19 -23.69 10.16
CA ALA A 42 41.60 -22.76 9.13
C ALA A 42 41.67 -21.37 9.77
N ALA A 43 42.86 -20.77 9.73
CA ALA A 43 43.14 -19.42 10.20
C ALA A 43 42.44 -18.36 9.33
N PRO A 44 42.16 -17.16 9.86
CA PRO A 44 41.34 -16.17 9.19
C PRO A 44 42.12 -15.45 8.09
N CYS A 45 41.63 -15.52 6.85
CA CYS A 45 42.06 -14.64 5.77
C CYS A 45 41.38 -13.28 5.94
N GLY A 46 42.16 -12.24 6.24
CA GLY A 46 41.70 -10.86 6.25
C GLY A 46 41.28 -10.42 4.85
N GLY A 47 40.00 -10.10 4.69
CA GLY A 47 39.50 -9.28 3.59
C GLY A 47 39.60 -7.80 3.96
N PRO A 48 39.78 -6.90 2.99
CA PRO A 48 39.84 -5.46 3.26
C PRO A 48 38.51 -4.99 3.84
N GLU A 49 38.59 -4.20 4.92
CA GLU A 49 37.46 -3.49 5.51
C GLU A 49 36.71 -2.74 4.40
N GLY A 50 35.52 -3.23 4.07
CA GLY A 50 34.57 -2.50 3.26
C GLY A 50 34.20 -1.24 4.04
N SER A 51 34.60 -0.09 3.52
CA SER A 51 34.08 1.18 3.97
C SER A 51 32.56 1.16 3.73
N GLU A 52 31.78 0.90 4.77
CA GLU A 52 30.39 1.34 4.83
C GLU A 52 30.45 2.86 4.66
N VAL A 53 30.08 3.35 3.48
CA VAL A 53 29.79 4.76 3.28
C VAL A 53 28.35 4.92 3.74
N PRO A 54 28.08 5.42 4.95
CA PRO A 54 26.71 5.76 5.31
C PRO A 54 26.27 6.85 4.34
N ILE A 55 25.25 6.54 3.53
CA ILE A 55 24.52 7.58 2.80
C ILE A 55 23.95 8.47 3.89
N THR A 56 24.60 9.61 4.09
CA THR A 56 24.15 10.58 5.09
C THR A 56 22.90 11.16 4.48
N VAL A 57 21.74 10.91 5.08
CA VAL A 57 20.52 11.68 4.80
C VAL A 57 20.95 13.13 4.94
N THR A 58 21.11 13.81 3.81
CA THR A 58 21.49 15.21 3.80
C THR A 58 20.35 15.98 4.47
N ASP A 59 20.64 17.11 5.10
CA ASP A 59 19.68 18.02 5.77
C ASP A 59 18.55 18.55 4.84
N ASN A 60 18.45 18.01 3.63
CA ASN A 60 17.42 18.23 2.63
C ASN A 60 16.39 17.11 2.81
N GLY A 61 15.24 17.41 3.43
CA GLY A 61 14.16 16.45 3.74
C GLY A 61 13.81 15.47 2.61
N PHE A 62 13.11 14.38 2.97
CA PHE A 62 12.77 13.22 2.13
C PHE A 62 12.44 13.60 0.68
N LEU A 63 11.65 14.65 0.49
CA LEU A 63 11.12 15.08 -0.82
C LEU A 63 12.07 15.91 -1.69
N ARG A 64 13.24 16.32 -1.18
CA ARG A 64 14.13 17.26 -1.87
C ARG A 64 15.26 16.61 -2.65
N GLY A 65 15.51 15.32 -2.43
CA GLY A 65 16.55 14.59 -3.15
C GLY A 65 16.02 13.91 -4.41
N ARG A 66 16.70 12.85 -4.84
CA ARG A 66 16.29 12.01 -5.99
C ARG A 66 15.23 11.01 -5.52
N LEU A 67 14.00 11.20 -6.00
CA LEU A 67 12.85 10.41 -5.63
C LEU A 67 12.58 9.35 -6.69
N LEU A 68 12.46 8.10 -6.27
CA LEU A 68 11.98 7.01 -7.12
C LEU A 68 10.51 6.72 -6.81
N LEU A 69 9.64 6.84 -7.80
CA LEU A 69 8.25 6.40 -7.70
C LEU A 69 8.13 5.01 -8.33
N VAL A 70 7.53 4.07 -7.59
CA VAL A 70 7.46 2.65 -7.95
C VAL A 70 6.02 2.21 -8.01
N ALA A 71 5.61 1.58 -9.11
CA ALA A 71 4.31 0.93 -9.23
C ALA A 71 4.43 -0.37 -10.03
N PHE A 72 3.75 -1.43 -9.57
CA PHE A 72 3.73 -2.73 -10.22
C PHE A 72 2.30 -3.19 -10.51
N GLU A 73 2.04 -3.57 -11.75
CA GLU A 73 0.80 -4.23 -12.17
C GLU A 73 0.65 -5.57 -11.44
N GLY A 74 -0.58 -6.08 -11.38
CA GLY A 74 -0.91 -7.36 -10.78
C GLY A 74 -1.55 -7.20 -9.40
N TRP A 75 -1.08 -7.95 -8.40
CA TRP A 75 -1.73 -8.02 -7.09
C TRP A 75 -1.75 -6.68 -6.35
N ASN A 76 -0.78 -5.82 -6.61
CA ASN A 76 -0.61 -4.53 -5.93
C ASN A 76 -1.41 -3.38 -6.56
N ASP A 77 -2.11 -3.60 -7.68
CA ASP A 77 -2.64 -2.51 -8.49
C ASP A 77 -4.09 -2.72 -8.94
N ALA A 78 -5.01 -2.65 -7.97
CA ALA A 78 -6.43 -2.71 -8.25
C ALA A 78 -6.87 -1.59 -9.22
N GLY A 79 -7.55 -1.98 -10.30
CA GLY A 79 -8.01 -1.05 -11.32
C GLY A 79 -6.87 -0.37 -12.10
N GLU A 80 -5.67 -0.95 -12.12
CA GLU A 80 -4.49 -0.41 -12.82
C GLU A 80 -4.18 1.06 -12.44
N ALA A 81 -4.55 1.45 -11.21
CA ALA A 81 -4.56 2.83 -10.78
C ALA A 81 -3.16 3.39 -10.51
N ALA A 82 -2.31 2.62 -9.83
CA ALA A 82 -0.95 3.02 -9.47
C ALA A 82 -0.03 3.07 -10.70
N THR A 83 -0.06 2.03 -11.54
CA THR A 83 0.71 2.05 -12.79
C THR A 83 0.15 3.06 -13.78
N GLY A 84 -1.18 3.23 -13.85
CA GLY A 84 -1.82 4.30 -14.60
C GLY A 84 -1.33 5.69 -14.17
N ALA A 85 -1.22 5.94 -12.86
CA ALA A 85 -0.78 7.24 -12.34
C ALA A 85 0.67 7.53 -12.74
N LEU A 86 1.55 6.52 -12.68
CA LEU A 86 2.94 6.68 -13.13
C LEU A 86 3.08 6.79 -14.65
N LYS A 87 2.18 6.16 -15.44
CA LYS A 87 2.13 6.33 -16.90
C LYS A 87 1.75 7.78 -17.26
N VAL A 88 0.72 8.35 -16.62
CA VAL A 88 0.35 9.78 -16.78
C VAL A 88 1.50 10.71 -16.44
N LEU A 89 2.22 10.43 -15.35
CA LEU A 89 3.39 11.22 -14.97
C LEU A 89 4.54 11.05 -15.98
N LYS A 90 4.80 9.83 -16.45
CA LYS A 90 5.85 9.54 -17.44
C LYS A 90 5.64 10.30 -18.75
N GLU A 91 4.40 10.48 -19.20
CA GLU A 91 4.09 11.24 -20.42
C GLU A 91 4.43 12.74 -20.31
N GLN A 92 4.51 13.26 -19.08
CA GLN A 92 4.78 14.67 -18.81
C GLN A 92 6.22 14.94 -18.37
N LEU A 93 6.91 13.91 -17.89
CA LEU A 93 8.32 13.99 -17.53
C LEU A 93 9.19 13.58 -18.72
N ASP A 94 10.22 14.38 -19.01
CA ASP A 94 11.25 14.02 -19.99
C ASP A 94 12.22 13.00 -19.36
N VAL A 95 11.77 11.73 -19.28
CA VAL A 95 12.53 10.62 -18.72
C VAL A 95 12.99 9.64 -19.80
N ILE A 96 14.22 9.16 -19.66
CA ILE A 96 14.81 8.13 -20.49
C ILE A 96 14.92 6.81 -19.73
N VAL A 97 14.92 5.70 -20.47
CA VAL A 97 15.14 4.37 -19.89
C VAL A 97 16.59 4.25 -19.43
N ILE A 98 16.78 3.92 -18.15
CA ILE A 98 18.09 3.71 -17.52
C ILE A 98 18.42 2.22 -17.52
N SER A 99 17.46 1.38 -17.12
CA SER A 99 17.63 -0.06 -17.08
C SER A 99 16.30 -0.79 -17.23
N GLU A 100 16.35 -1.99 -17.79
CA GLU A 100 15.23 -2.93 -17.85
C GLU A 100 15.71 -4.27 -17.32
N VAL A 101 14.87 -4.90 -16.49
CA VAL A 101 15.16 -6.25 -15.98
C VAL A 101 14.98 -7.29 -17.08
N ASP A 102 15.71 -8.41 -17.00
CA ASP A 102 15.51 -9.53 -17.92
C ASP A 102 14.18 -10.24 -17.63
N ALA A 103 13.28 -10.20 -18.62
CA ALA A 103 11.97 -10.82 -18.55
C ALA A 103 12.03 -12.35 -18.28
N GLU A 104 13.03 -13.05 -18.82
CA GLU A 104 13.14 -14.50 -18.69
C GLU A 104 13.55 -14.95 -17.29
N GLU A 105 14.19 -14.08 -16.50
CA GLU A 105 14.65 -14.43 -15.16
C GLU A 105 13.55 -14.37 -14.11
N TYR A 106 12.63 -13.41 -14.26
CA TYR A 106 11.71 -13.02 -13.19
C TYR A 106 10.24 -13.33 -13.48
N PHE A 107 9.85 -13.43 -14.75
CA PHE A 107 8.45 -13.54 -15.13
C PHE A 107 8.09 -14.96 -15.59
N ASP A 108 6.86 -15.37 -15.33
CA ASP A 108 6.27 -16.56 -15.91
C ASP A 108 5.33 -16.16 -17.05
N PHE A 109 5.72 -16.47 -18.29
CA PHE A 109 4.96 -16.11 -19.48
C PHE A 109 3.64 -16.86 -19.67
N GLN A 110 3.33 -17.84 -18.82
CA GLN A 110 1.98 -18.44 -18.77
C GLN A 110 0.99 -17.55 -18.02
N PHE A 111 1.46 -16.87 -16.98
CA PHE A 111 0.69 -15.92 -16.18
C PHE A 111 0.71 -14.53 -16.81
N ASN A 112 1.90 -14.03 -17.14
CA ASN A 112 2.12 -12.72 -17.76
C ASN A 112 2.48 -12.89 -19.23
N ARG A 113 1.46 -13.03 -20.09
CA ARG A 113 1.67 -13.29 -21.52
C ARG A 113 2.18 -12.03 -22.22
N PRO A 114 3.16 -12.15 -23.14
CA PRO A 114 3.54 -11.05 -24.00
C PRO A 114 2.38 -10.60 -24.88
N ASN A 115 2.25 -9.29 -25.06
CA ASN A 115 1.25 -8.69 -25.91
C ASN A 115 1.82 -8.36 -27.28
N VAL A 116 0.94 -8.37 -28.27
CA VAL A 116 1.27 -7.86 -29.59
C VAL A 116 0.81 -6.42 -29.62
N VAL A 117 1.75 -5.50 -29.82
CA VAL A 117 1.46 -4.07 -29.96
C VAL A 117 1.92 -3.57 -31.32
N VAL A 118 1.45 -2.37 -31.68
CA VAL A 118 1.88 -1.66 -32.88
C VAL A 118 2.67 -0.46 -32.39
N ASP A 119 3.94 -0.36 -32.80
CA ASP A 119 4.79 0.78 -32.44
C ASP A 119 4.41 2.05 -33.24
N ASP A 120 5.08 3.16 -32.93
CA ASP A 120 4.83 4.46 -33.57
C ASP A 120 5.08 4.45 -35.09
N ASP A 121 5.90 3.52 -35.58
CA ASP A 121 6.16 3.29 -36.99
C ASP A 121 5.11 2.38 -37.66
N GLY A 122 4.08 1.96 -36.93
CA GLY A 122 3.03 1.09 -37.42
C GLY A 122 3.46 -0.38 -37.53
N LYS A 123 4.61 -0.75 -36.97
CA LYS A 123 5.15 -2.11 -37.03
C LYS A 123 4.66 -2.92 -35.83
N ARG A 124 4.28 -4.15 -36.13
CA ARG A 124 3.85 -5.14 -35.14
C ARG A 124 5.06 -5.65 -34.36
N VAL A 125 5.09 -5.41 -33.05
CA VAL A 125 6.15 -5.86 -32.15
C VAL A 125 5.55 -6.66 -30.98
N LEU A 126 6.41 -7.42 -30.30
CA LEU A 126 6.04 -8.10 -29.06
C LEU A 126 6.50 -7.24 -27.89
N GLU A 127 5.55 -6.91 -27.02
CA GLU A 127 5.81 -6.30 -25.72
C GLU A 127 5.85 -7.42 -24.67
N TRP A 128 7.00 -7.57 -24.04
CA TRP A 128 7.21 -8.57 -22.99
C TRP A 128 6.89 -7.96 -21.63
N PRO A 129 6.39 -8.75 -20.66
CA PRO A 129 6.29 -8.25 -19.29
C PRO A 129 7.69 -7.93 -18.77
N GLY A 130 7.80 -6.85 -18.00
CA GLY A 130 9.08 -6.37 -17.52
C GLY A 130 8.92 -5.36 -16.40
N ALA A 131 10.05 -4.82 -15.97
CA ALA A 131 10.13 -3.68 -15.09
C ALA A 131 11.18 -2.73 -15.64
N THR A 132 10.75 -1.51 -15.94
CA THR A 132 11.56 -0.48 -16.58
C THR A 132 11.84 0.62 -15.59
N PHE A 133 13.13 0.87 -15.35
CA PHE A 133 13.61 2.00 -14.56
C PHE A 133 13.91 3.16 -15.50
N SER A 134 13.31 4.31 -15.26
CA SER A 134 13.49 5.52 -16.05
C SER A 134 13.82 6.71 -15.17
N GLY A 135 14.53 7.70 -15.72
CA GLY A 135 14.88 8.91 -15.00
C GLY A 135 15.30 10.04 -15.95
N PRO A 136 15.65 11.21 -15.40
CA PRO A 136 15.96 12.39 -16.19
C PRO A 136 17.15 12.17 -17.14
N ASP A 137 17.12 12.75 -18.34
CA ASP A 137 18.26 12.70 -19.26
C ASP A 137 19.42 13.59 -18.77
N VAL A 138 20.34 12.99 -18.02
CA VAL A 138 21.54 13.67 -17.51
C VAL A 138 22.55 14.06 -18.59
N THR A 139 22.38 13.59 -19.84
CA THR A 139 23.30 13.90 -20.96
C THR A 139 22.94 15.18 -21.69
N ALA A 140 21.73 15.71 -21.48
CA ALA A 140 21.21 16.93 -22.11
C ALA A 140 21.82 18.24 -21.58
N GLY A 141 22.73 18.18 -20.60
CA GLY A 141 23.66 19.28 -20.30
C GLY A 141 23.17 20.34 -19.32
N ASP A 142 21.96 20.22 -18.79
CA ASP A 142 21.51 20.97 -17.63
C ASP A 142 20.95 19.97 -16.61
N ARG A 143 21.42 20.01 -15.36
CA ARG A 143 20.78 19.33 -14.22
C ARG A 143 19.89 20.32 -13.46
N SER A 144 19.47 21.40 -14.13
CA SER A 144 18.90 22.59 -13.52
C SER A 144 17.39 22.74 -13.74
N ASP A 145 16.80 21.80 -14.47
CA ASP A 145 15.40 21.75 -14.92
C ASP A 145 14.44 21.20 -13.84
N GLY A 146 14.96 20.62 -12.76
CA GLY A 146 14.18 20.39 -11.54
C GLY A 146 13.36 19.10 -11.46
N SER A 147 13.45 18.16 -12.41
CA SER A 147 12.88 16.82 -12.21
C SER A 147 13.91 15.91 -11.53
N ASN A 148 13.88 15.83 -10.19
CA ASN A 148 14.61 14.80 -9.44
C ASN A 148 13.81 13.49 -9.33
N VAL A 149 12.96 13.22 -10.33
CA VAL A 149 11.95 12.16 -10.29
C VAL A 149 12.37 11.03 -11.21
N TYR A 150 12.48 9.85 -10.62
CA TYR A 150 12.75 8.58 -11.28
C TYR A 150 11.50 7.70 -11.18
N LEU A 151 11.30 6.82 -12.14
CA LEU A 151 10.15 5.94 -12.23
C LEU A 151 10.60 4.49 -12.35
N LEU A 152 9.97 3.59 -11.61
CA LEU A 152 10.04 2.15 -11.82
C LEU A 152 8.62 1.64 -12.04
N ILE A 153 8.31 1.29 -13.29
CA ILE A 153 7.00 0.79 -13.71
C ILE A 153 7.19 -0.60 -14.29
N GLY A 154 6.36 -1.55 -13.90
CA GLY A 154 6.42 -2.90 -14.46
C GLY A 154 5.29 -3.79 -14.02
N SER A 155 5.39 -5.07 -14.36
CA SER A 155 4.55 -6.12 -13.78
C SER A 155 5.23 -6.72 -12.55
N GLU A 156 4.46 -7.20 -11.57
CA GLU A 156 5.04 -7.89 -10.43
C GLU A 156 5.79 -9.18 -10.88
N PRO A 157 7.05 -9.38 -10.46
CA PRO A 157 7.81 -10.58 -10.81
C PRO A 157 7.15 -11.84 -10.26
N SER A 158 7.22 -12.96 -10.97
CA SER A 158 6.59 -14.22 -10.55
C SER A 158 7.50 -15.09 -9.66
N ARG A 159 8.82 -14.85 -9.71
CA ARG A 159 9.84 -15.65 -9.00
C ARG A 159 11.07 -14.81 -8.70
N ASN A 160 11.99 -15.38 -7.94
CA ASN A 160 13.31 -14.81 -7.66
C ASN A 160 13.29 -13.39 -7.07
N TRP A 161 12.28 -13.05 -6.26
CA TRP A 161 12.08 -11.69 -5.73
C TRP A 161 13.32 -11.11 -5.04
N ARG A 162 14.08 -11.93 -4.31
CA ARG A 162 15.32 -11.46 -3.66
C ARG A 162 16.37 -10.99 -4.68
N SER A 163 16.53 -11.71 -5.79
CA SER A 163 17.46 -11.32 -6.85
C SER A 163 16.95 -10.10 -7.61
N PHE A 164 15.66 -10.10 -7.95
CA PHE A 164 14.99 -8.94 -8.58
C PHE A 164 15.16 -7.67 -7.75
N THR A 165 14.87 -7.74 -6.45
CA THR A 165 15.03 -6.59 -5.54
C THR A 165 16.49 -6.17 -5.44
N ALA A 166 17.45 -7.11 -5.38
CA ALA A 166 18.86 -6.76 -5.37
C ALA A 166 19.29 -6.02 -6.67
N GLU A 167 18.79 -6.45 -7.83
CA GLU A 167 19.03 -5.78 -9.11
C GLU A 167 18.44 -4.37 -9.13
N VAL A 168 17.17 -4.20 -8.71
CA VAL A 168 16.55 -2.88 -8.55
C VAL A 168 17.36 -2.00 -7.60
N MET A 169 17.79 -2.53 -6.46
CA MET A 169 18.57 -1.77 -5.47
C MET A 169 19.96 -1.38 -6.00
N ASN A 170 20.58 -2.18 -6.88
CA ASN A 170 21.82 -1.77 -7.53
C ASN A 170 21.61 -0.51 -8.38
N THR A 171 20.50 -0.42 -9.12
CA THR A 171 20.15 0.79 -9.88
C THR A 171 19.81 1.96 -8.96
N VAL A 172 19.04 1.73 -7.88
CA VAL A 172 18.73 2.75 -6.85
C VAL A 172 20.00 3.39 -6.29
N LEU A 173 21.00 2.58 -5.95
CA LEU A 173 22.27 3.07 -5.40
C LEU A 173 23.14 3.75 -6.47
N ALA A 174 23.19 3.20 -7.69
CA ALA A 174 23.95 3.78 -8.79
C ALA A 174 23.42 5.16 -9.22
N GLU A 175 22.10 5.33 -9.20
CA GLU A 175 21.42 6.60 -9.50
C GLU A 175 21.31 7.53 -8.30
N GLU A 176 21.93 7.19 -7.16
CA GLU A 176 21.96 8.00 -5.94
C GLU A 176 20.55 8.42 -5.46
N ILE A 177 19.58 7.51 -5.59
CA ILE A 177 18.21 7.71 -5.12
C ILE A 177 18.23 7.90 -3.60
N THR A 178 17.56 8.95 -3.13
CA THR A 178 17.55 9.35 -1.71
C THR A 178 16.22 9.07 -1.03
N GLY A 179 15.17 8.72 -1.78
CA GLY A 179 13.87 8.36 -1.23
C GLY A 179 13.02 7.59 -2.24
N ILE A 180 12.17 6.69 -1.75
CA ILE A 180 11.30 5.85 -2.59
C ILE A 180 9.84 6.03 -2.19
N VAL A 181 8.98 6.28 -3.17
CA VAL A 181 7.52 6.35 -3.05
C VAL A 181 6.94 5.12 -3.73
N LEU A 182 6.38 4.20 -2.94
CA LEU A 182 5.76 2.96 -3.41
C LEU A 182 4.26 3.18 -3.56
N LEU A 183 3.73 2.99 -4.76
CA LEU A 183 2.32 3.21 -5.08
C LEU A 183 1.62 1.87 -5.29
N GLY A 184 0.45 1.75 -4.68
CA GLY A 184 -0.44 0.61 -4.87
C GLY A 184 -1.91 1.02 -4.83
N ALA A 185 -2.76 0.08 -5.21
CA ALA A 185 -4.19 0.18 -5.11
C ALA A 185 -4.76 -1.16 -4.67
N MET A 186 -5.72 -1.13 -3.75
CA MET A 186 -6.31 -2.34 -3.17
C MET A 186 -7.83 -2.29 -3.23
N LEU A 187 -8.45 -3.47 -3.38
CA LEU A 187 -9.90 -3.60 -3.27
C LEU A 187 -10.33 -3.42 -1.80
N ALA A 188 -11.35 -2.59 -1.59
CA ALA A 188 -11.85 -2.25 -0.27
C ALA A 188 -13.38 -2.11 -0.25
N ASP A 189 -13.95 -2.12 0.96
CA ASP A 189 -15.36 -1.85 1.23
C ASP A 189 -15.61 -0.33 1.25
N VAL A 190 -15.52 0.28 0.08
CA VAL A 190 -15.71 1.72 -0.12
C VAL A 190 -16.72 2.00 -1.22
N PRO A 191 -17.53 3.07 -1.12
CA PRO A 191 -18.46 3.45 -2.17
C PRO A 191 -17.73 4.17 -3.31
N HIS A 192 -18.11 3.87 -4.56
CA HIS A 192 -17.58 4.56 -5.74
C HIS A 192 -18.11 6.00 -5.86
N THR A 193 -19.19 6.34 -5.16
CA THR A 193 -19.87 7.65 -5.13
C THR A 193 -19.26 8.67 -4.15
N ARG A 194 -18.09 8.36 -3.57
CA ARG A 194 -17.32 9.26 -2.69
C ARG A 194 -15.90 9.41 -3.22
N PRO A 195 -15.12 10.42 -2.75
CA PRO A 195 -13.72 10.52 -3.08
C PRO A 195 -12.94 9.24 -2.72
N ILE A 196 -11.99 8.85 -3.58
CA ILE A 196 -11.15 7.68 -3.34
C ILE A 196 -10.24 7.98 -2.15
N SER A 197 -10.24 7.08 -1.17
CA SER A 197 -9.35 7.20 -0.02
C SER A 197 -7.95 6.78 -0.40
N VAL A 198 -6.99 7.66 -0.13
CA VAL A 198 -5.57 7.40 -0.32
C VAL A 198 -4.89 7.46 1.05
N PHE A 199 -4.19 6.39 1.41
CA PHE A 199 -3.48 6.27 2.67
C PHE A 199 -1.98 6.30 2.43
N SER A 200 -1.25 6.99 3.29
CA SER A 200 0.21 7.04 3.27
C SER A 200 0.76 6.49 4.57
N THR A 201 1.74 5.60 4.48
CA THR A 201 2.40 5.00 5.66
C THR A 201 3.90 4.92 5.44
N SER A 202 4.67 4.95 6.53
CA SER A 202 6.11 4.73 6.47
C SER A 202 6.65 4.03 7.71
N GLU A 203 7.57 3.12 7.48
CA GLU A 203 8.37 2.50 8.55
C GLU A 203 9.41 3.47 9.11
N ASN A 204 9.85 4.42 8.29
CA ASN A 204 10.90 5.38 8.60
C ASN A 204 10.39 6.52 9.49
N PRO A 205 10.96 6.72 10.70
CA PRO A 205 10.49 7.73 11.63
C PRO A 205 10.71 9.18 11.13
N LEU A 206 11.72 9.43 10.30
CA LEU A 206 11.97 10.76 9.74
C LEU A 206 10.90 11.12 8.71
N VAL A 207 10.59 10.20 7.80
CA VAL A 207 9.52 10.36 6.81
C VAL A 207 8.17 10.56 7.49
N ARG A 208 7.87 9.77 8.54
CA ARG A 208 6.65 9.94 9.34
C ARG A 208 6.52 11.35 9.93
N SER A 209 7.60 11.86 10.52
CA SER A 209 7.61 13.20 11.11
C SER A 209 7.52 14.32 10.06
N GLU A 210 8.10 14.12 8.88
CA GLU A 210 8.11 15.12 7.80
C GLU A 210 6.74 15.21 7.10
N LEU A 211 6.09 14.06 6.89
CA LEU A 211 4.81 13.97 6.15
C LEU A 211 3.57 13.92 7.05
N ASP A 212 3.74 13.90 8.38
CA ASP A 212 2.66 13.71 9.36
C ASP A 212 1.83 12.43 9.09
N ILE A 213 2.54 11.31 8.94
CA ILE A 213 1.94 10.00 8.64
C ILE A 213 2.33 8.95 9.67
N GLU A 214 1.52 7.88 9.71
CA GLU A 214 1.67 6.80 10.69
C GLU A 214 2.38 5.56 10.12
N ARG A 215 2.78 4.67 11.05
CA ARG A 215 3.31 3.35 10.68
C ARG A 215 2.18 2.42 10.29
N SER A 216 2.43 1.52 9.35
CA SER A 216 1.50 0.42 9.08
C SER A 216 1.41 -0.53 10.29
N THR A 217 0.20 -1.02 10.57
CA THR A 217 -0.05 -2.08 11.56
C THR A 217 -0.39 -3.41 10.90
N TYR A 218 -0.26 -3.49 9.58
CA TYR A 218 -0.63 -4.66 8.80
C TYR A 218 0.28 -5.86 9.07
N GLU A 219 -0.32 -7.03 9.27
CA GLU A 219 0.35 -8.32 9.28
C GLU A 219 -0.37 -9.26 8.31
N GLY A 220 0.35 -9.81 7.33
CA GLY A 220 -0.26 -10.66 6.32
C GLY A 220 0.61 -10.88 5.08
N PRO A 221 0.06 -11.48 4.01
CA PRO A 221 0.76 -11.61 2.73
C PRO A 221 1.04 -10.23 2.13
N VAL A 222 2.20 -10.09 1.50
CA VAL A 222 2.66 -8.84 0.87
C VAL A 222 3.09 -9.09 -0.57
N GLY A 223 3.07 -8.04 -1.38
CA GLY A 223 3.60 -8.02 -2.73
C GLY A 223 5.06 -7.56 -2.81
N ILE A 224 5.57 -7.44 -4.03
CA ILE A 224 6.95 -7.04 -4.31
C ILE A 224 7.30 -5.66 -3.75
N LEU A 225 6.32 -4.74 -3.66
CA LEU A 225 6.52 -3.39 -3.12
C LEU A 225 7.07 -3.43 -1.69
N SER A 226 6.54 -4.30 -0.84
CA SER A 226 7.01 -4.44 0.55
C SER A 226 8.42 -5.02 0.63
N VAL A 227 8.80 -5.88 -0.31
CA VAL A 227 10.16 -6.46 -0.36
C VAL A 227 11.18 -5.43 -0.83
N ILE A 228 10.81 -4.59 -1.79
CA ILE A 228 11.63 -3.43 -2.19
C ILE A 228 11.76 -2.44 -1.03
N ALA A 229 10.66 -2.15 -0.33
CA ALA A 229 10.68 -1.27 0.83
C ALA A 229 11.64 -1.75 1.93
N ASP A 230 11.55 -3.04 2.30
CA ASP A 230 12.39 -3.66 3.31
C ASP A 230 13.88 -3.60 2.94
N ALA A 231 14.21 -3.88 1.67
CA ALA A 231 15.58 -3.78 1.17
C ALA A 231 16.10 -2.34 1.13
N ALA A 232 15.26 -1.38 0.74
CA ALA A 232 15.60 0.03 0.69
C ALA A 232 15.87 0.61 2.08
N GLU A 233 14.97 0.37 3.05
CA GLU A 233 15.17 0.80 4.43
C GLU A 233 16.42 0.16 5.05
N SER A 234 16.69 -1.13 4.76
CA SER A 234 17.91 -1.81 5.19
C SER A 234 19.19 -1.20 4.59
N ALA A 235 19.09 -0.62 3.38
CA ALA A 235 20.17 0.10 2.72
C ALA A 235 20.25 1.59 3.13
N GLY A 236 19.38 2.05 4.04
CA GLY A 236 19.33 3.44 4.49
C GLY A 236 18.63 4.40 3.51
N VAL A 237 17.90 3.89 2.52
CA VAL A 237 17.07 4.69 1.62
C VAL A 237 15.64 4.72 2.19
N PRO A 238 15.17 5.88 2.70
CA PRO A 238 13.85 5.99 3.30
C PRO A 238 12.73 5.75 2.27
N THR A 239 11.61 5.21 2.74
CA THR A 239 10.47 4.86 1.91
C THR A 239 9.15 5.38 2.45
N VAL A 240 8.19 5.62 1.56
CA VAL A 240 6.78 5.84 1.88
C VAL A 240 5.92 4.96 0.98
N SER A 241 4.88 4.34 1.54
CA SER A 241 3.88 3.57 0.80
C SER A 241 2.59 4.36 0.71
N ILE A 242 2.01 4.44 -0.48
CA ILE A 242 0.77 5.15 -0.79
C ILE A 242 -0.20 4.18 -1.45
N TRP A 243 -1.38 4.02 -0.84
CA TRP A 243 -2.39 3.04 -1.27
C TRP A 243 -3.75 3.69 -1.52
N ALA A 244 -4.29 3.50 -2.72
CA ALA A 244 -5.66 3.87 -3.06
C ALA A 244 -6.66 2.75 -2.74
N SER A 245 -7.81 3.10 -2.20
CA SER A 245 -8.91 2.16 -1.93
C SER A 245 -9.90 2.14 -3.09
N VAL A 246 -9.90 1.06 -3.86
CA VAL A 246 -10.78 0.85 -5.00
C VAL A 246 -12.00 0.03 -4.54
N PRO A 247 -13.24 0.40 -4.91
CA PRO A 247 -14.40 -0.39 -4.55
C PRO A 247 -14.29 -1.83 -5.08
N HIS A 248 -14.50 -2.82 -4.22
CA HIS A 248 -14.26 -4.22 -4.60
C HIS A 248 -15.20 -4.72 -5.71
N TYR A 249 -16.37 -4.11 -5.91
CA TYR A 249 -17.35 -4.52 -6.92
C TYR A 249 -17.06 -3.99 -8.34
N VAL A 250 -16.00 -3.19 -8.54
CA VAL A 250 -15.63 -2.60 -9.84
C VAL A 250 -14.25 -3.02 -10.35
N HIS A 251 -13.75 -4.17 -9.90
CA HIS A 251 -12.36 -4.62 -10.11
C HIS A 251 -11.98 -5.05 -11.54
N ASN A 252 -12.93 -5.12 -12.49
CA ASN A 252 -12.71 -5.75 -13.81
C ASN A 252 -12.19 -4.80 -14.91
N ALA A 253 -12.18 -3.49 -14.65
CA ALA A 253 -11.72 -2.49 -15.60
C ALA A 253 -10.77 -1.52 -14.91
N PRO A 254 -9.93 -0.79 -15.67
CA PRO A 254 -9.19 0.33 -15.14
C PRO A 254 -10.11 1.29 -14.38
N SER A 255 -9.59 1.91 -13.32
CA SER A 255 -10.30 2.90 -12.52
C SER A 255 -9.67 4.28 -12.69
N PRO A 256 -10.10 5.08 -13.69
CA PRO A 256 -9.60 6.45 -13.89
C PRO A 256 -9.78 7.31 -12.64
N LYS A 257 -10.84 7.08 -11.86
CA LYS A 257 -11.09 7.77 -10.59
C LYS A 257 -10.01 7.48 -9.54
N ALA A 258 -9.56 6.24 -9.42
CA ALA A 258 -8.48 5.88 -8.51
C ALA A 258 -7.12 6.38 -9.01
N THR A 259 -6.88 6.29 -10.32
CA THR A 259 -5.70 6.89 -10.97
C THR A 259 -5.61 8.39 -10.68
N LEU A 260 -6.72 9.12 -10.86
CA LEU A 260 -6.80 10.56 -10.60
C LEU A 260 -6.45 10.89 -9.15
N ALA A 261 -7.00 10.14 -8.19
CA ALA A 261 -6.70 10.34 -6.77
C ALA A 261 -5.22 10.09 -6.42
N LEU A 262 -4.58 9.10 -7.06
CA LEU A 262 -3.15 8.86 -6.90
C LEU A 262 -2.31 9.96 -7.54
N VAL A 263 -2.69 10.45 -8.73
CA VAL A 263 -2.03 11.59 -9.38
C VAL A 263 -2.10 12.83 -8.50
N GLU A 264 -3.28 13.13 -7.92
CA GLU A 264 -3.45 14.25 -6.98
C GLU A 264 -2.56 14.10 -5.74
N LYS A 265 -2.47 12.88 -5.18
CA LYS A 265 -1.60 12.62 -4.02
C LYS A 265 -0.13 12.75 -4.37
N ILE A 266 0.27 12.32 -5.56
CA ILE A 266 1.65 12.47 -6.05
C ILE A 266 1.98 13.95 -6.23
N GLU A 267 1.11 14.73 -6.89
CA GLU A 267 1.26 16.19 -7.06
C GLU A 267 1.42 16.90 -5.72
N GLU A 268 0.58 16.56 -4.73
CA GLU A 268 0.68 17.10 -3.36
C GLU A 268 2.04 16.77 -2.72
N LEU A 269 2.51 15.53 -2.90
CA LEU A 269 3.72 15.03 -2.27
C LEU A 269 5.00 15.63 -2.89
N ILE A 270 5.09 15.66 -4.22
CA ILE A 270 6.31 16.10 -4.92
C ILE A 270 6.30 17.60 -5.23
N GLY A 271 5.14 18.26 -5.13
CA GLY A 271 4.98 19.70 -5.38
C GLY A 271 5.13 20.11 -6.85
N LEU A 272 5.06 19.15 -7.78
CA LEU A 272 5.10 19.38 -9.22
C LEU A 272 3.67 19.34 -9.77
N PRO A 273 3.20 20.40 -10.45
CA PRO A 273 1.89 20.38 -11.12
C PRO A 273 1.84 19.27 -12.17
N ILE A 274 0.81 18.43 -12.13
CA ILE A 274 0.57 17.35 -13.10
C ILE A 274 -0.70 17.69 -13.89
N GLU A 275 -0.56 17.78 -15.21
CA GLU A 275 -1.70 17.95 -16.11
C GLU A 275 -2.57 16.69 -16.07
N ARG A 276 -3.86 16.87 -15.82
CA ARG A 276 -4.80 15.74 -15.65
C ARG A 276 -5.40 15.28 -16.99
N GLY A 277 -5.22 16.02 -18.07
CA GLY A 277 -5.73 15.67 -19.41
C GLY A 277 -7.22 15.29 -19.41
N GLU A 278 -7.54 14.18 -20.07
CA GLU A 278 -8.90 13.62 -20.15
C GLU A 278 -9.30 12.83 -18.89
N LEU A 279 -8.38 12.63 -17.93
CA LEU A 279 -8.59 11.75 -16.77
C LEU A 279 -9.76 12.18 -15.88
N ILE A 280 -10.04 13.49 -15.81
CA ILE A 280 -11.19 14.04 -15.07
C ILE A 280 -12.52 13.63 -15.72
N ASP A 281 -12.58 13.73 -17.05
CA ASP A 281 -13.76 13.37 -17.82
C ASP A 281 -13.97 11.85 -17.82
N GLU A 282 -12.88 11.08 -17.94
CA GLU A 282 -12.89 9.62 -17.81
C GLU A 282 -13.36 9.16 -16.43
N SER A 283 -12.88 9.80 -15.36
CA SER A 283 -13.31 9.55 -13.98
C SER A 283 -14.82 9.78 -13.80
N THR A 284 -15.33 10.89 -14.34
CA THR A 284 -16.76 11.23 -14.28
C THR A 284 -17.62 10.24 -15.09
N ALA A 285 -17.16 9.86 -16.28
CA ALA A 285 -17.83 8.88 -17.13
C ALA A 285 -17.85 7.50 -16.48
N TRP A 286 -16.74 7.10 -15.84
CA TRP A 286 -16.61 5.86 -15.10
C TRP A 286 -17.61 5.79 -13.93
N GLU A 287 -17.69 6.83 -13.11
CA GLU A 287 -18.64 6.91 -11.99
C GLU A 287 -20.09 6.80 -12.48
N SER A 288 -20.45 7.60 -13.50
CA SER A 288 -21.78 7.55 -14.12
C SER A 288 -22.13 6.18 -14.70
N GLY A 289 -21.14 5.47 -15.26
CA GLY A 289 -21.30 4.13 -15.78
C GLY A 289 -21.60 3.10 -14.68
N ILE A 290 -20.95 3.22 -13.53
CA ILE A 290 -21.21 2.34 -12.38
C ILE A 290 -22.57 2.66 -11.75
N ASP A 291 -22.92 3.94 -11.60
CA ASP A 291 -24.23 4.36 -11.10
C ASP A 291 -25.37 3.75 -11.92
N ALA A 292 -25.24 3.75 -13.24
CA ALA A 292 -26.22 3.15 -14.14
C ALA A 292 -26.36 1.64 -13.91
N LEU A 293 -25.25 0.91 -13.79
CA LEU A 293 -25.24 -0.54 -13.55
C LEU A 293 -25.77 -0.89 -12.15
N ALA A 294 -25.37 -0.14 -11.14
CA ALA A 294 -25.80 -0.35 -9.76
C ALA A 294 -27.29 0.00 -9.56
N GLY A 295 -27.81 0.99 -10.31
CA GLY A 295 -29.21 1.39 -10.25
C GLY A 295 -30.19 0.37 -10.81
N GLU A 296 -29.72 -0.64 -11.56
CA GLU A 296 -30.55 -1.74 -12.07
C GLU A 296 -30.77 -2.86 -11.03
N ASP A 297 -30.01 -2.85 -9.92
CA ASP A 297 -30.03 -3.88 -8.88
C ASP A 297 -30.28 -3.24 -7.50
N ASP A 298 -31.49 -3.43 -6.95
CA ASP A 298 -31.91 -2.88 -5.66
C ASP A 298 -31.03 -3.34 -4.49
N ASP A 299 -30.50 -4.57 -4.53
CA ASP A 299 -29.63 -5.13 -3.49
C ASP A 299 -28.26 -4.46 -3.55
N MET A 300 -27.70 -4.30 -4.75
CA MET A 300 -26.45 -3.56 -4.96
C MET A 300 -26.58 -2.10 -4.51
N ALA A 301 -27.67 -1.43 -4.90
CA ALA A 301 -27.93 -0.06 -4.49
C ALA A 301 -28.07 0.08 -2.97
N ALA A 302 -28.71 -0.90 -2.30
CA ALA A 302 -28.80 -0.93 -0.83
C ALA A 302 -27.43 -1.13 -0.18
N TYR A 303 -26.60 -2.00 -0.75
CA TYR A 303 -25.24 -2.23 -0.27
C TYR A 303 -24.36 -0.98 -0.40
N ILE A 304 -24.39 -0.30 -1.55
CA ILE A 304 -23.65 0.95 -1.77
C ILE A 304 -24.07 2.01 -0.74
N ARG A 305 -25.37 2.19 -0.49
CA ARG A 305 -25.86 3.12 0.54
C ARG A 305 -25.31 2.80 1.94
N GLN A 306 -25.13 1.53 2.27
CA GLN A 306 -24.51 1.12 3.53
C GLN A 306 -23.03 1.54 3.58
N LEU A 307 -22.29 1.35 2.49
CA LEU A 307 -20.89 1.79 2.38
C LEU A 307 -20.76 3.30 2.47
N GLU A 308 -21.65 4.05 1.82
CA GLU A 308 -21.75 5.52 1.94
C GLU A 308 -21.98 5.96 3.38
N GLN A 309 -22.95 5.37 4.07
CA GLN A 309 -23.22 5.72 5.46
C GLN A 309 -22.02 5.43 6.38
N ALA A 310 -21.36 4.27 6.20
CA ALA A 310 -20.16 3.93 6.94
C ALA A 310 -19.03 4.94 6.68
N ARG A 311 -18.84 5.33 5.42
CA ARG A 311 -17.83 6.31 5.01
C ARG A 311 -18.09 7.70 5.57
N ASP A 312 -19.30 8.21 5.38
CA ASP A 312 -19.71 9.55 5.83
C ASP A 312 -19.64 9.68 7.36
N THR A 313 -19.83 8.57 8.09
CA THR A 313 -19.66 8.52 9.55
C THR A 313 -18.19 8.73 9.95
N VAL A 314 -17.26 8.07 9.26
CA VAL A 314 -15.80 8.19 9.53
C VAL A 314 -15.29 9.58 9.16
N ASP A 315 -15.76 10.14 8.05
CA ASP A 315 -15.34 11.48 7.59
C ASP A 315 -16.03 12.63 8.37
N SER A 316 -17.00 12.32 9.24
CA SER A 316 -17.71 13.33 10.02
C SER A 316 -16.77 14.03 11.02
N PRO A 317 -16.83 15.38 11.15
CA PRO A 317 -16.02 16.12 12.12
C PRO A 317 -16.20 15.66 13.58
N GLU A 318 -17.39 15.13 13.88
CA GLU A 318 -17.81 14.61 15.18
C GLU A 318 -17.14 13.28 15.53
N ALA A 319 -16.67 12.52 14.53
CA ALA A 319 -15.89 11.30 14.70
C ALA A 319 -14.37 11.55 14.86
N SER A 320 -13.91 12.81 14.75
CA SER A 320 -12.50 13.14 15.01
C SER A 320 -12.12 12.78 16.45
N GLY A 321 -10.91 12.21 16.64
CA GLY A 321 -10.43 11.78 17.96
C GLY A 321 -10.46 12.91 19.00
N GLU A 322 -10.32 14.16 18.56
CA GLU A 322 -10.44 15.36 19.40
C GLU A 322 -11.88 15.65 19.84
N ALA A 323 -12.89 15.47 18.97
CA ALA A 323 -14.29 15.63 19.34
C ALA A 323 -14.75 14.54 20.33
N ILE A 324 -14.32 13.30 20.11
CA ILE A 324 -14.56 12.17 21.02
C ILE A 324 -13.85 12.41 22.37
N ALA A 325 -12.62 12.92 22.36
CA ALA A 325 -11.89 13.28 23.58
C ALA A 325 -12.56 14.44 24.33
N GLN A 326 -13.03 15.48 23.64
CA GLN A 326 -13.76 16.61 24.25
C GLN A 326 -15.11 16.19 24.85
N GLU A 327 -15.85 15.28 24.19
CA GLU A 327 -17.07 14.68 24.73
C GLU A 327 -16.77 13.83 25.97
N PHE A 328 -15.69 13.05 25.94
CA PHE A 328 -15.23 12.25 27.08
C PHE A 328 -14.81 13.12 28.28
N GLU A 329 -14.06 14.19 28.06
CA GLU A 329 -13.71 15.17 29.08
C GLU A 329 -14.95 15.89 29.66
N ARG A 330 -15.92 16.25 28.80
CA ARG A 330 -17.20 16.84 29.21
C ARG A 330 -18.02 15.87 30.07
N TYR A 331 -18.02 14.58 29.73
CA TYR A 331 -18.66 13.52 30.51
C TYR A 331 -18.00 13.32 31.88
N LEU A 332 -16.66 13.34 31.95
CA LEU A 332 -15.91 13.25 33.21
C LEU A 332 -16.14 14.47 34.12
N ARG A 333 -16.16 15.69 33.56
CA ARG A 333 -16.51 16.92 34.32
C ARG A 333 -17.91 16.85 34.92
N LYS A 334 -18.88 16.32 34.18
CA LYS A 334 -20.28 16.18 34.63
C LYS A 334 -20.44 15.19 35.79
N ARG A 335 -19.49 14.25 35.96
CA ARG A 335 -19.45 13.31 37.09
C ARG A 335 -18.60 13.81 38.27
N GLY A 336 -17.62 14.68 38.01
CA GLY A 336 -16.77 15.31 39.04
C GLY A 336 -17.48 16.34 39.91
N ASP A 337 -18.58 16.93 39.43
CA ASP A 337 -19.33 17.99 40.13
C ASP A 337 -20.51 17.48 40.99
N GLY A 338 -20.73 16.15 41.04
CA GLY A 338 -21.78 15.51 41.84
C GLY A 338 -21.34 15.04 43.24
N GLY A 339 -20.12 15.37 43.65
CA GLY A 339 -19.44 14.70 44.77
C GLY A 339 -18.84 15.65 45.82
N ARG A 340 -19.53 16.72 46.24
CA ARG A 340 -19.22 17.41 47.50
C ARG A 340 -20.31 18.39 47.93
N GLY A 341 -21.02 18.04 49.01
CA GLY A 341 -21.65 19.03 49.90
C GLY A 341 -23.13 18.80 50.24
N ASP A 342 -23.41 17.90 51.19
CA ASP A 342 -24.47 18.18 52.18
C ASP A 342 -24.12 17.52 53.53
N GLY A 343 -23.18 18.15 54.24
CA GLY A 343 -22.93 17.87 55.66
C GLY A 343 -23.76 18.82 56.50
N ARG A 344 -25.04 18.47 56.75
CA ARG A 344 -25.89 19.23 57.67
C ARG A 344 -25.51 18.96 59.11
N ALA A 345 -25.19 20.05 59.81
CA ALA A 345 -25.16 20.15 61.26
C ALA A 345 -26.54 19.89 61.87
N GLY A 346 -26.58 19.21 63.02
CA GLY A 346 -27.76 19.15 63.86
C GLY A 346 -27.58 18.26 65.08
N GLY A 347 -27.57 18.85 66.28
CA GLY A 347 -28.01 18.18 67.50
C GLY A 347 -27.00 18.13 68.64
N ASP A 348 -26.76 19.27 69.29
CA ASP A 348 -26.24 19.33 70.65
C ASP A 348 -27.41 19.03 71.62
N GLY A 349 -27.23 18.08 72.53
CA GLY A 349 -28.31 17.62 73.41
C GLY A 349 -27.95 16.44 74.33
N ARG A 350 -27.23 16.74 75.42
CA ARG A 350 -27.24 15.99 76.69
C ARG A 350 -27.30 17.05 77.81
N PRO A 351 -27.90 16.81 78.99
CA PRO A 351 -27.82 15.58 79.79
C PRO A 351 -29.20 15.17 80.39
N ASP A 352 -29.43 14.03 81.05
CA ASP A 352 -28.99 13.63 82.38
C ASP A 352 -29.33 12.15 82.68
N GLU A 353 -28.41 11.43 83.31
CA GLU A 353 -28.62 10.18 84.06
C GLU A 353 -29.35 10.49 85.40
N PRO A 354 -30.08 9.57 86.06
CA PRO A 354 -29.46 8.64 87.03
C PRO A 354 -30.20 7.27 87.10
N TRP A 355 -29.61 6.11 87.43
CA TRP A 355 -29.20 5.68 88.78
C TRP A 355 -28.37 4.38 88.72
N ARG A 356 -27.46 4.27 89.69
CA ARG A 356 -26.61 3.14 90.09
C ARG A 356 -27.35 1.80 90.31
N ARG A 357 -26.60 0.69 90.16
CA ARG A 357 -26.60 -0.58 90.93
C ARG A 357 -27.97 -1.31 91.05
N ASP A 358 -28.08 -2.61 90.82
CA ASP A 358 -27.15 -3.73 91.03
C ASP A 358 -26.93 -4.61 89.80
#